data_AF-A0A2G5KPN3-F1
#
_entry.id   AF-A0A2G5KPN3-F1
#
_cell.length_a   1.000
_cell.length_b   1.000
_cell.length_c   1.000
_cell.angle_alpha   90.00
_cell.angle_beta   90.00
_cell.angle_gamma   90.00
#
_symmetry.space_group_name_H-M   'P 1'
#
loop_
_entity.id
_entity.type
_entity.pdbx_description
1 polymer ?
#
loop_
_entity_poly.entity_id
_entity_poly.type
_entity_poly.pdbx_seq_one_letter_code
_entity_poly.pdbx_strand_id
1 'polypeptide(L)'
;MENNHIPLNKGLQKDVLYKGLKAKYILYLIYLSLATIMLGLILSTFIPMLIALVLTVGVITFVFLILLFYSRTYGANGFVKKLADASKPDSIKVSNPFENLLLWKNR
;
A
#
# COMPACT_ATOMS: atom_id res chain seq x y z
N MET A 1 40.94 8.21 -24.61
CA MET A 1 39.80 8.71 -23.81
C MET A 1 39.80 7.93 -22.51
N GLU A 2 40.20 8.58 -21.42
CA GLU A 2 40.33 7.95 -20.11
C GLU A 2 38.93 7.74 -19.51
N ASN A 3 38.55 6.48 -19.27
CA ASN A 3 37.24 6.13 -18.72
C ASN A 3 37.24 6.36 -17.22
N ASN A 4 36.89 7.59 -16.81
CA ASN A 4 36.76 7.93 -15.40
C ASN A 4 35.39 7.44 -14.88
N HIS A 5 35.39 6.34 -14.13
CA HIS A 5 34.18 5.78 -13.53
C HIS A 5 33.89 6.47 -12.20
N ILE A 6 32.87 7.34 -12.17
CA ILE A 6 32.43 8.00 -10.93
C ILE A 6 31.49 7.04 -10.18
N PRO A 7 31.77 6.69 -8.91
CA PRO A 7 30.86 5.90 -8.10
C PRO A 7 29.58 6.69 -7.82
N LEU A 8 28.48 6.30 -8.47
CA LEU A 8 27.16 6.88 -8.21
C LEU A 8 26.57 6.31 -6.92
N ASN A 9 26.51 7.14 -5.87
CA ASN A 9 25.90 6.77 -4.60
C ASN A 9 24.37 6.70 -4.74
N LYS A 10 23.85 5.50 -5.06
CA LYS A 10 22.40 5.21 -5.26
C LYS A 10 21.51 5.43 -4.02
N GLY A 11 22.06 5.87 -2.89
CA GLY A 11 21.34 6.07 -1.62
C GLY A 11 20.41 7.29 -1.59
N LEU A 12 20.63 8.29 -2.45
CA LEU A 12 19.83 9.52 -2.50
C LEU A 12 18.44 9.35 -3.12
N GLN A 13 18.20 8.25 -3.83
CA GLN A 13 16.95 8.00 -4.57
C GLN A 13 16.03 7.02 -3.83
N LYS A 14 16.16 6.96 -2.50
CA LYS A 14 15.36 6.07 -1.66
C LYS A 14 13.99 6.71 -1.42
N ASP A 15 12.92 5.96 -1.71
CA ASP A 15 11.54 6.40 -1.45
C ASP A 15 11.40 6.94 -0.02
N VAL A 16 10.76 8.10 0.14
CA VAL A 16 10.40 8.63 1.46
C VAL A 16 9.42 7.66 2.13
N LEU A 17 9.86 7.08 3.25
CA LEU A 17 9.11 6.13 4.07
C LEU A 17 8.80 6.78 5.42
N TYR A 18 7.53 6.84 5.80
CA TYR A 18 7.11 7.26 7.14
C TYR A 18 6.65 6.04 7.93
N LYS A 19 7.37 5.65 9.00
CA LYS A 19 7.07 4.44 9.80
C LYS A 19 6.88 3.14 8.97
N GLY A 20 7.56 3.01 7.83
CA GLY A 20 7.41 1.88 6.90
C GLY A 20 6.20 1.96 5.96
N LEU A 21 5.38 3.02 6.07
CA LEU A 21 4.41 3.40 5.07
C LEU A 21 5.08 4.18 3.95
N LYS A 22 4.87 3.71 2.72
CA LYS A 22 5.28 4.48 1.54
C LYS A 22 4.27 5.58 1.24
N ALA A 23 4.74 6.68 0.66
CA ALA A 23 3.94 7.88 0.38
C ALA A 23 2.56 7.61 -0.27
N LYS A 24 2.47 6.63 -1.19
CA LYS A 24 1.20 6.25 -1.84
C LYS A 24 0.13 5.75 -0.85
N TYR A 25 0.52 4.93 0.14
CA TYR A 25 -0.43 4.40 1.13
C TYR A 25 -0.87 5.46 2.13
N ILE A 26 -0.04 6.47 2.38
CA ILE A 26 -0.41 7.64 3.20
C ILE A 26 -1.53 8.42 2.50
N LEU A 27 -1.40 8.65 1.19
CA LEU A 27 -2.45 9.26 0.38
C LEU A 27 -3.76 8.46 0.45
N TYR A 28 -3.70 7.14 0.26
CA TYR A 28 -4.89 6.28 0.36
C TYR A 28 -5.54 6.36 1.74
N LEU A 29 -4.75 6.40 2.82
CA LEU A 29 -5.27 6.59 4.17
C LEU A 29 -6.04 7.89 4.33
N ILE A 30 -5.48 8.99 3.84
CA ILE A 30 -6.13 10.30 3.91
C ILE A 30 -7.47 10.26 3.17
N TYR A 31 -7.49 9.80 1.92
CA TYR A 31 -8.75 9.71 1.15
C TYR A 31 -9.79 8.79 1.80
N LEU A 32 -9.40 7.60 2.26
CA LEU A 32 -10.32 6.65 2.88
C LEU A 32 -10.82 7.13 4.25
N SER A 33 -9.96 7.75 5.05
CA SER A 33 -10.37 8.34 6.33
C SER A 33 -11.39 9.46 6.12
N LEU A 34 -11.17 10.34 5.14
CA LEU A 34 -12.10 11.42 4.82
C LEU A 34 -13.46 10.87 4.35
N ALA A 35 -13.44 9.87 3.44
CA ALA A 35 -14.66 9.20 3.00
C ALA A 35 -15.41 8.52 4.15
N THR A 36 -14.69 7.89 5.08
CA THR A 36 -15.29 7.21 6.24
C THR A 36 -15.92 8.21 7.20
N ILE A 37 -15.31 9.37 7.42
CA ILE A 37 -15.89 10.45 8.24
C ILE A 37 -17.19 10.97 7.60
N MET A 38 -17.20 11.17 6.28
CA MET A 38 -18.41 11.60 5.56
C MET A 38 -19.54 10.57 5.67
N LEU A 39 -19.22 9.28 5.50
CA LEU A 39 -20.19 8.20 5.74
C LEU A 39 -20.69 8.16 7.19
N GLY A 40 -19.80 8.40 8.15
CA GLY A 40 -20.12 8.49 9.56
C GLY A 40 -21.12 9.59 9.90
N LEU A 41 -20.92 10.78 9.31
CA LEU A 41 -21.84 11.91 9.45
C LEU A 41 -23.23 11.57 8.92
N ILE A 42 -23.31 10.96 7.74
CA ILE A 42 -24.59 10.52 7.16
C ILE A 42 -25.24 9.47 8.06
N LEU A 43 -24.48 8.48 8.54
CA LEU A 43 -24.97 7.40 9.40
C LEU A 43 -25.52 7.91 10.74
N SER A 44 -24.94 8.99 11.28
CA SER A 44 -25.42 9.64 12.51
C SER A 44 -26.82 10.25 12.38
N THR A 45 -27.38 10.37 11.17
CA THR A 45 -28.76 10.82 10.96
C THR A 45 -29.76 9.69 11.24
N PHE A 46 -29.35 8.43 11.07
CA PHE A 46 -30.21 7.26 11.18
C PHE A 46 -30.05 6.52 12.52
N ILE A 47 -28.87 6.62 13.14
CA ILE A 47 -28.48 5.86 14.33
C ILE A 47 -27.99 6.84 15.41
N PRO A 48 -28.15 6.52 16.71
CA PRO A 48 -27.56 7.31 17.79
C PRO A 48 -26.09 7.64 17.55
N MET A 49 -25.73 8.90 17.74
CA MET A 49 -24.40 9.47 17.43
C MET A 49 -23.24 8.66 18.04
N LEU A 50 -23.39 8.19 19.29
CA LEU A 50 -22.36 7.38 19.96
C LEU A 50 -22.05 6.08 19.22
N ILE A 51 -23.09 5.39 18.71
CA ILE A 51 -22.93 4.13 17.99
C ILE A 51 -22.27 4.40 16.64
N ALA A 52 -22.71 5.43 15.92
CA ALA A 52 -22.12 5.84 14.66
C ALA A 52 -20.63 6.23 14.82
N LEU A 53 -20.28 6.92 15.91
CA LEU A 53 -18.90 7.30 16.21
C LEU A 53 -18.02 6.08 16.50
N VAL A 54 -18.46 5.15 17.33
CA VAL A 54 -17.70 3.91 17.61
C VAL A 54 -17.48 3.10 16.34
N LEU A 55 -18.51 2.98 15.49
CA LEU A 55 -18.40 2.30 14.19
C LEU A 55 -17.38 2.96 13.27
N THR A 56 -17.44 4.29 13.13
CA THR A 56 -16.55 5.03 12.24
C THR A 56 -15.09 4.95 12.68
N VAL A 57 -14.81 5.10 13.97
CA VAL A 57 -13.45 4.92 14.53
C VAL A 57 -12.96 3.48 14.32
N GLY A 58 -13.83 2.49 14.52
CA GLY A 58 -13.53 1.09 14.27
C GLY A 58 -13.15 0.83 12.81
N VAL A 59 -13.93 1.35 11.86
CA VAL A 59 -13.67 1.21 10.42
C VAL A 59 -12.37 1.90 10.01
N ILE A 60 -12.11 3.13 10.48
CA ILE A 60 -10.86 3.85 10.19
C ILE A 60 -9.66 3.05 10.69
N THR A 61 -9.74 2.52 11.92
CA THR A 61 -8.66 1.71 12.51
C THR A 61 -8.43 0.42 11.72
N PHE A 62 -9.50 -0.27 11.31
CA PHE A 62 -9.42 -1.48 10.51
C PHE A 62 -8.78 -1.23 9.14
N VAL A 63 -9.21 -0.17 8.44
CA VAL A 63 -8.62 0.27 7.17
C VAL A 63 -7.13 0.60 7.34
N PHE A 64 -6.77 1.25 8.45
CA PHE A 64 -5.39 1.57 8.78
C PHE A 64 -4.51 0.33 8.94
N LEU A 65 -4.99 -0.69 9.65
CA LEU A 65 -4.28 -1.95 9.83
C LEU A 65 -4.10 -2.69 8.50
N ILE A 66 -5.12 -2.71 7.64
CA ILE A 66 -5.03 -3.31 6.29
C ILE A 66 -3.97 -2.60 5.46
N LEU A 67 -3.98 -1.26 5.41
CA LEU A 67 -3.02 -0.48 4.63
C LEU A 67 -1.59 -0.63 5.16
N LEU A 68 -1.41 -0.77 6.47
CA LEU A 68 -0.12 -1.12 7.08
C LEU A 68 0.39 -2.48 6.61
N PHE A 69 -0.44 -3.51 6.69
CA PHE A 69 -0.11 -4.84 6.19
C PHE A 69 0.23 -4.78 4.70
N TYR A 70 -0.59 -4.09 3.92
CA TYR A 70 -0.42 -3.96 2.49
C TYR A 70 0.91 -3.26 2.12
N SER A 71 1.22 -2.15 2.80
CA SER A 71 2.47 -1.42 2.60
C SER A 71 3.71 -2.27 2.90
N ARG A 72 3.65 -3.11 3.96
CA ARG A 72 4.73 -4.02 4.33
C ARG A 72 4.90 -5.17 3.33
N THR A 73 3.80 -5.80 2.93
CA THR A 73 3.81 -7.01 2.09
C THR A 73 4.17 -6.70 0.63
N TYR A 74 3.64 -5.61 0.06
CA TYR A 74 3.76 -5.35 -1.38
C TYR A 74 4.64 -4.15 -1.73
N GLY A 75 4.95 -3.27 -0.77
CA GLY A 75 5.66 -2.02 -1.07
C GLY A 75 4.87 -1.12 -2.05
N ALA A 76 5.51 -0.12 -2.67
CA ALA A 76 4.80 1.01 -3.31
C ALA A 76 3.98 0.59 -4.53
N ASN A 77 4.53 -0.33 -5.32
CA ASN A 77 3.98 -0.71 -6.61
C ASN A 77 3.63 -2.21 -6.68
N GLY A 78 3.88 -2.98 -5.62
CA GLY A 78 3.61 -4.42 -5.63
C GLY A 78 2.12 -4.73 -5.72
N PHE A 79 1.24 -3.86 -5.20
CA PHE A 79 -0.21 -4.05 -5.37
C PHE A 79 -0.61 -4.09 -6.81
N VAL A 80 -0.22 -3.03 -7.53
CA VAL A 80 -0.64 -2.80 -8.89
C VAL A 80 -0.10 -3.92 -9.77
N LYS A 81 1.12 -4.41 -9.49
CA LYS A 81 1.68 -5.58 -10.15
C LYS A 81 0.87 -6.85 -9.88
N LYS A 82 0.52 -7.14 -8.63
CA LYS A 82 -0.29 -8.32 -8.28
C LYS A 82 -1.69 -8.24 -8.88
N LEU A 83 -2.32 -7.07 -8.84
CA LEU A 83 -3.64 -6.85 -9.41
C LEU A 83 -3.62 -7.03 -10.94
N ALA A 84 -2.63 -6.43 -11.61
CA ALA A 84 -2.43 -6.59 -13.05
C ALA A 84 -2.16 -8.05 -13.44
N ASP A 85 -1.45 -8.80 -12.59
CA ASP A 85 -1.21 -10.22 -12.83
C ASP A 85 -2.47 -11.07 -12.62
N ALA A 86 -3.27 -10.75 -11.61
CA ALA A 86 -4.56 -11.41 -11.36
C ALA A 86 -5.55 -11.23 -12.53
N SER A 87 -5.55 -10.07 -13.19
CA SER A 87 -6.40 -9.77 -14.35
C SER A 87 -6.01 -10.48 -15.64
N LYS A 88 -4.85 -11.15 -15.69
CA LYS A 88 -4.44 -11.91 -16.89
C LYS A 88 -5.17 -13.26 -16.96
N PRO A 89 -5.52 -13.75 -18.16
CA PRO A 89 -5.97 -15.12 -18.35
C PRO A 89 -4.86 -16.13 -18.01
N ASP A 90 -5.25 -17.28 -17.46
CA ASP A 90 -4.29 -18.27 -16.96
C ASP A 90 -3.37 -18.83 -18.05
N SER A 91 -3.81 -18.84 -19.31
CA SER A 91 -3.02 -19.29 -20.46
C SER A 91 -1.74 -18.50 -20.71
N ILE A 92 -1.64 -17.26 -20.21
CA ILE A 92 -0.44 -16.40 -20.36
C ILE A 92 0.26 -16.14 -19.01
N LYS A 93 -0.25 -16.73 -17.91
CA LYS A 93 0.38 -16.58 -16.60
C LYS A 93 1.61 -17.48 -16.53
N VAL A 94 2.77 -16.86 -16.44
CA VAL A 94 3.99 -17.57 -16.12
C VAL A 94 4.04 -17.74 -14.60
N SER A 95 3.61 -18.91 -14.12
CA SER A 95 3.73 -19.30 -12.72
C SER A 95 5.17 -19.69 -12.39
N ASN A 96 6.04 -18.69 -12.25
CA ASN A 96 7.32 -18.91 -11.60
C ASN A 96 7.09 -18.77 -10.09
N PRO A 97 7.37 -19.80 -9.27
CA PRO A 97 7.30 -19.65 -7.82
C PRO A 97 8.25 -18.53 -7.41
N PHE A 98 7.72 -17.56 -6.64
CA PHE A 98 8.40 -16.32 -6.28
C PHE A 98 9.77 -16.57 -5.59
N GLU A 99 9.95 -17.76 -5.01
CA GLU A 99 11.16 -18.27 -4.37
C GLU A 99 12.37 -18.38 -5.32
N ASN A 100 12.12 -18.59 -6.62
CA ASN A 100 13.19 -18.73 -7.63
C ASN A 100 13.60 -17.41 -8.28
N LEU A 101 12.99 -16.28 -7.90
CA LEU A 101 13.38 -14.97 -8.41
C LEU A 101 14.67 -14.51 -7.70
N LEU A 102 15.75 -14.37 -8.46
CA LEU A 102 17.09 -13.95 -8.00
C LEU A 102 17.10 -12.69 -7.11
N LEU A 103 16.09 -11.83 -7.24
CA LEU A 103 15.92 -10.60 -6.46
C LEU A 103 15.61 -10.85 -4.97
N TRP A 104 15.15 -12.05 -4.60
CA TRP A 104 14.80 -12.42 -3.22
C TRP A 104 15.80 -13.36 -2.54
N LYS A 105 16.64 -14.06 -3.31
CA LYS A 105 17.71 -14.92 -2.78
C LYS A 105 18.82 -14.13 -2.08
N ASN A 106 18.90 -12.83 -2.34
CA ASN A 106 20.01 -11.97 -1.92
C ASN A 106 19.59 -10.90 -0.89
N ARG A 107 18.56 -11.17 -0.08
CA ARG A 107 18.10 -10.28 0.98
C ARG A 107 18.19 -10.93 2.35
#